data_AF-W7HI69-F1
#
_entry.id   AF-W7HI69-F1
#
_cell.length_a   1.000
_cell.length_b   1.000
_cell.length_c   1.000
_cell.angle_alpha   90.00
_cell.angle_beta   90.00
_cell.angle_gamma   90.00
#
_symmetry.space_group_name_H-M   'P 1'
#
loop_
_entity.id
_entity.type
_entity.pdbx_description
1 polymer ?
#
loop_
_entity_poly.entity_id
_entity_poly.type
_entity_poly.pdbx_seq_one_letter_code
_entity_poly.pdbx_strand_id
1 'polypeptide(L)'
;MNQPAAKKRVNDKAKDKASKKPYHIKRADLDLDGYQLQQEQKSTRLLLSRASHALVRSWQFHAYLVLQALAAWFKLGQVFFCVGILWMMYANTGRRKEGEMSSWSVFNKGFEAIEGSTDMEAVEREIRSRGLI
;
A
#
# COMPACT_ATOMS: atom_id res chain seq x y z
N MET A 1 -44.71 53.34 -14.45
CA MET A 1 -45.33 52.08 -14.90
C MET A 1 -44.23 51.11 -15.31
N ASN A 2 -44.13 50.02 -14.53
CA ASN A 2 -43.66 48.66 -14.84
C ASN A 2 -42.33 48.39 -15.59
N GLN A 3 -41.39 47.80 -14.84
CA GLN A 3 -40.53 46.69 -15.28
C GLN A 3 -41.41 45.44 -15.55
N PRO A 4 -40.99 44.42 -16.35
CA PRO A 4 -39.94 43.51 -15.89
C PRO A 4 -39.03 42.84 -16.95
N ALA A 5 -37.82 42.53 -16.51
CA ALA A 5 -37.02 41.31 -16.71
C ALA A 5 -37.07 40.54 -18.06
N ALA A 6 -35.93 40.48 -18.74
CA ALA A 6 -35.55 39.34 -19.58
C ALA A 6 -34.07 38.98 -19.32
N LYS A 7 -33.80 38.41 -18.14
CA LYS A 7 -32.51 37.78 -17.80
C LYS A 7 -32.40 36.53 -18.67
N LYS A 8 -31.71 36.64 -19.81
CA LYS A 8 -31.43 35.54 -20.75
C LYS A 8 -30.73 34.44 -19.96
N ARG A 9 -31.46 33.36 -19.65
CA ARG A 9 -30.94 32.18 -18.95
C ARG A 9 -29.81 31.62 -19.80
N VAL A 10 -28.58 31.83 -19.33
CA VAL A 10 -27.41 31.15 -19.86
C VAL A 10 -27.65 29.66 -19.64
N ASN A 11 -27.97 29.02 -20.76
CA ASN A 11 -28.03 27.60 -21.01
C ASN A 11 -27.24 26.79 -19.96
N ASP A 12 -27.96 26.24 -18.97
CA ASP A 12 -27.50 25.24 -18.00
C ASP A 12 -27.11 23.94 -18.74
N LYS A 13 -26.02 24.00 -19.50
CA LYS A 13 -25.32 22.86 -20.13
C LYS A 13 -24.32 22.22 -19.15
N ALA A 14 -24.57 22.36 -17.85
CA ALA A 14 -23.96 21.57 -16.80
C ALA A 14 -25.03 20.68 -16.14
N LYS A 15 -25.90 20.07 -16.96
CA LYS A 15 -26.75 18.98 -16.50
C LYS A 15 -25.84 17.84 -16.04
N ASP A 16 -25.74 17.71 -14.73
CA ASP A 16 -25.58 16.47 -13.98
C ASP A 16 -24.78 15.40 -14.70
N LYS A 17 -23.44 15.51 -14.64
CA LYS A 17 -22.68 14.28 -14.42
C LYS A 17 -23.07 13.82 -13.03
N ALA A 18 -24.17 13.06 -12.96
CA ALA A 18 -24.65 12.42 -11.76
C ALA A 18 -23.42 11.87 -11.02
N SER A 19 -23.15 12.47 -9.86
CA SER A 19 -22.06 12.07 -8.98
C SER A 19 -22.13 10.55 -8.86
N LYS A 20 -21.18 9.84 -9.50
CA LYS A 20 -21.06 8.41 -9.30
C LYS A 20 -20.83 8.26 -7.81
N LYS A 21 -21.75 7.60 -7.12
CA LYS A 21 -21.61 7.31 -5.69
C LYS A 21 -20.21 6.73 -5.49
N PRO A 22 -19.39 7.26 -4.55
CA PRO A 22 -17.95 7.00 -4.48
C PRO A 22 -17.58 5.52 -4.32
N TYR A 23 -18.54 4.66 -3.99
CA TYR A 23 -18.34 3.24 -3.73
C TYR A 23 -18.88 2.29 -4.81
N HIS A 24 -19.33 2.80 -5.95
CA HIS A 24 -19.86 1.93 -7.00
C HIS A 24 -18.75 1.40 -7.92
N ILE A 25 -17.85 0.58 -7.36
CA ILE A 25 -16.90 -0.19 -8.16
C ILE A 25 -17.71 -1.28 -8.88
N LYS A 26 -17.76 -1.24 -10.21
CA LYS A 26 -18.40 -2.31 -10.98
C LYS A 26 -17.47 -3.51 -11.00
N ARG A 27 -18.03 -4.72 -10.97
CA ARG A 27 -17.25 -5.97 -11.06
C ARG A 27 -16.38 -6.06 -12.32
N ALA A 28 -16.78 -5.35 -13.39
CA ALA A 28 -16.05 -5.24 -14.65
C ALA A 28 -14.88 -4.24 -14.61
N ASP A 29 -14.88 -3.29 -13.67
CA ASP A 29 -13.80 -2.32 -13.43
C ASP A 29 -12.80 -2.85 -12.38
N LEU A 30 -13.09 -4.01 -11.79
CA LEU A 30 -12.25 -4.68 -10.81
C LEU A 30 -11.17 -5.47 -11.57
N ASP A 31 -9.89 -5.13 -11.36
CA ASP A 31 -8.76 -5.83 -11.99
C ASP A 31 -8.53 -7.20 -11.32
N LEU A 32 -9.29 -8.20 -11.74
CA LEU A 32 -9.18 -9.58 -11.23
C LEU A 32 -7.89 -10.26 -11.71
N ASP A 33 -7.42 -9.95 -12.92
CA ASP A 33 -6.24 -10.60 -13.51
C ASP A 33 -4.97 -10.20 -12.74
N GLY A 34 -4.81 -8.91 -12.43
CA GLY A 34 -3.74 -8.42 -11.57
C GLY A 34 -3.78 -9.04 -10.16
N TYR A 35 -4.99 -9.24 -9.60
CA TYR A 35 -5.17 -9.84 -8.29
C TYR A 35 -4.82 -11.35 -8.27
N GLN A 36 -5.22 -12.10 -9.30
CA GLN A 36 -4.89 -13.52 -9.45
C GLN A 36 -3.38 -13.72 -9.62
N LEU A 37 -2.73 -12.88 -10.44
CA LEU A 37 -1.27 -12.88 -10.58
C LEU A 37 -0.56 -12.59 -9.26
N GLN A 38 -1.08 -11.67 -8.45
CA GLN A 38 -0.55 -11.43 -7.09
C GLN A 38 -0.76 -12.63 -6.17
N GLN A 39 -1.90 -13.32 -6.23
CA GLN A 39 -2.14 -14.51 -5.42
C GLN A 39 -1.21 -15.67 -5.81
N GLU A 40 -1.01 -15.88 -7.11
CA GLU A 40 -0.10 -16.91 -7.62
C GLU A 40 1.35 -16.62 -7.22
N GLN A 41 1.77 -15.35 -7.32
CA GLN A 41 3.08 -14.89 -6.83
C GLN A 41 3.25 -15.02 -5.31
N LYS A 42 2.16 -14.86 -4.54
CA LYS A 42 2.13 -15.05 -3.08
C LYS A 42 2.03 -16.51 -2.66
N SER A 43 1.98 -17.47 -3.59
CA SER A 43 1.92 -18.88 -3.22
C SER A 43 3.15 -19.24 -2.37
N THR A 44 2.88 -19.76 -1.18
CA THR A 44 3.87 -19.95 -0.11
C THR A 44 5.04 -20.82 -0.56
N ARG A 45 4.80 -21.79 -1.43
CA ARG A 45 5.82 -22.68 -2.01
C ARG A 45 6.77 -21.95 -2.95
N LEU A 46 6.26 -21.09 -3.83
CA LEU A 46 7.10 -20.31 -4.75
C LEU A 46 7.93 -19.28 -3.98
N LEU A 47 7.36 -18.64 -2.97
CA LEU A 47 8.10 -17.73 -2.08
C LEU A 47 9.21 -18.48 -1.32
N LEU A 48 8.91 -19.65 -0.77
CA LEU A 48 9.87 -20.44 0.00
C LEU A 48 11.03 -20.92 -0.89
N SER A 49 10.75 -21.37 -2.11
CA SER A 49 11.78 -21.79 -3.08
C SER A 49 12.68 -20.62 -3.50
N ARG A 50 12.13 -19.44 -3.76
CA ARG A 50 12.93 -18.25 -4.11
C ARG A 50 13.77 -17.78 -2.94
N ALA A 51 13.19 -17.78 -1.73
CA ALA A 51 13.90 -17.41 -0.52
C ALA A 51 15.06 -18.39 -0.23
N SER A 52 14.83 -19.70 -0.37
CA SER A 52 15.87 -20.70 -0.12
C SER A 52 17.01 -20.59 -1.15
N HIS A 53 16.70 -20.42 -2.44
CA HIS A 53 17.73 -20.21 -3.46
C HIS A 53 18.50 -18.90 -3.27
N ALA A 54 17.84 -17.83 -2.83
CA ALA A 54 18.52 -16.58 -2.50
C ALA A 54 19.46 -16.72 -1.30
N LEU A 55 19.03 -17.42 -0.25
CA LEU A 55 19.85 -17.66 0.95
C LEU A 55 21.06 -18.54 0.66
N VAL A 56 20.88 -19.64 -0.06
CA VAL A 56 21.95 -20.59 -0.40
C VAL A 56 22.99 -19.98 -1.36
N ARG A 57 22.58 -19.06 -2.23
CA ARG A 57 23.53 -18.37 -3.11
C ARG A 57 24.25 -17.21 -2.41
N SER A 58 23.76 -16.75 -1.28
CA SER A 58 24.29 -15.55 -0.61
C SER A 58 25.55 -15.88 0.18
N TRP A 59 26.70 -15.40 -0.30
CA TRP A 59 27.97 -15.50 0.42
C TRP A 59 27.89 -14.88 1.83
N GLN A 60 27.22 -13.74 1.97
CA GLN A 60 27.05 -13.02 3.24
C GLN A 60 26.36 -13.89 4.31
N PHE A 61 25.42 -14.73 3.90
CA PHE A 61 24.71 -15.64 4.81
C PHE A 61 25.64 -16.71 5.37
N HIS A 62 26.51 -17.29 4.53
CA HIS A 62 27.48 -18.30 4.95
C HIS A 62 28.53 -17.70 5.89
N ALA A 63 29.04 -16.50 5.56
CA ALA A 63 29.97 -15.78 6.42
C ALA A 63 29.38 -15.50 7.81
N TYR A 64 28.11 -15.10 7.87
CA TYR A 64 27.41 -14.92 9.13
C TYR A 64 27.27 -16.21 9.93
N LEU A 65 26.93 -17.35 9.30
CA LEU A 65 26.82 -18.64 10.00
C LEU A 65 28.15 -19.08 10.63
N VAL A 66 29.26 -18.90 9.93
CA VAL A 66 30.59 -19.21 10.47
C VAL A 66 30.91 -18.31 11.66
N LEU A 67 30.66 -17.01 11.53
CA LEU A 67 30.89 -16.04 12.61
C LEU A 67 29.99 -16.31 13.82
N GLN A 68 28.74 -16.71 13.59
CA GLN A 68 27.78 -17.10 14.61
C GLN A 68 28.22 -18.37 15.35
N ALA A 69 28.77 -19.37 14.64
CA ALA A 69 29.31 -20.58 15.25
C ALA A 69 30.54 -20.27 16.14
N LEU A 70 31.43 -19.40 15.66
CA LEU A 70 32.56 -18.91 16.46
C LEU A 70 32.07 -18.17 17.71
N ALA A 71 31.12 -17.24 17.57
CA ALA A 71 30.56 -16.51 18.72
C ALA A 71 29.87 -17.42 19.75
N ALA A 72 29.20 -18.48 19.30
CA ALA A 72 28.61 -19.48 20.18
C ALA A 72 29.68 -20.21 21.02
N TRP A 73 30.84 -20.50 20.42
CA TRP A 73 31.99 -21.08 21.13
C TRP A 73 32.49 -20.16 22.25
N PHE A 74 32.51 -18.85 22.01
CA PHE A 74 32.88 -17.83 23.00
C PHE A 74 31.76 -17.51 24.02
N LYS A 75 30.66 -18.28 24.05
CA LYS A 75 29.44 -18.03 24.85
C LYS A 75 28.76 -16.67 24.58
N LEU A 76 29.13 -16.00 23.49
CA LEU A 76 28.56 -14.72 23.04
C LEU A 76 27.53 -14.90 21.92
N GLY A 77 27.12 -16.14 21.64
CA GLY A 77 26.24 -16.47 20.51
C GLY A 77 24.92 -15.71 20.51
N GLN A 78 24.32 -15.47 21.68
CA GLN A 78 23.03 -14.75 21.76
C GLN A 78 23.13 -13.29 21.29
N VAL A 79 24.17 -12.57 21.69
CA VAL A 79 24.37 -11.17 21.29
C VAL A 79 24.61 -11.09 19.78
N PHE A 80 25.45 -11.99 19.26
CA PHE A 80 25.74 -12.07 17.84
C PHE A 80 24.50 -12.44 17.01
N PHE A 81 23.62 -13.26 17.57
CA PHE A 81 22.35 -13.62 16.95
C PHE A 81 21.41 -12.41 16.82
N CYS A 82 21.27 -11.62 17.89
CA CYS A 82 20.46 -10.40 17.85
C CYS A 82 20.99 -9.40 16.81
N VAL A 83 22.31 -9.18 16.78
CA VAL A 83 22.95 -8.30 15.78
C VAL A 83 22.75 -8.84 14.36
N GLY A 84 22.83 -10.16 14.18
CA GLY A 84 22.60 -10.80 12.89
C GLY A 84 21.19 -10.63 12.36
N ILE A 85 20.17 -10.71 13.23
CA ILE A 85 18.78 -10.42 12.86
C ILE A 85 18.67 -8.96 12.40
N LEU A 86 19.21 -8.01 13.17
CA LEU A 86 19.18 -6.60 12.81
C LEU A 86 19.89 -6.34 11.47
N TRP A 87 21.06 -6.95 11.27
CA TRP A 87 21.80 -6.88 10.01
C TRP A 87 21.00 -7.47 8.84
N MET A 88 20.37 -8.63 9.04
CA MET A 88 19.56 -9.28 8.01
C MET A 88 18.34 -8.43 7.64
N MET A 89 17.68 -7.81 8.61
CA MET A 89 16.58 -6.86 8.37
C MET A 89 17.07 -5.65 7.58
N TYR A 90 18.21 -5.08 7.96
CA TYR A 90 18.80 -3.93 7.26
C TYR A 90 19.19 -4.27 5.81
N ALA A 91 19.91 -5.37 5.61
CA ALA A 91 20.34 -5.82 4.29
C ALA A 91 19.17 -6.25 3.40
N ASN A 92 18.08 -6.76 3.98
CA ASN A 92 16.86 -7.11 3.26
C ASN A 92 15.92 -5.92 3.04
N THR A 93 16.13 -4.80 3.73
CA THR A 93 15.34 -3.59 3.53
C THR A 93 15.55 -3.11 2.09
N GLY A 94 14.58 -3.41 1.24
CA GLY A 94 14.60 -3.03 -0.17
C GLY A 94 14.51 -1.52 -0.33
N ARG A 95 15.09 -1.01 -1.42
CA ARG A 95 14.86 0.37 -1.85
C ARG A 95 13.46 0.46 -2.43
N ARG A 96 12.68 1.48 -2.00
CA ARG A 96 11.39 1.80 -2.64
C ARG A 96 11.61 2.05 -4.14
N LYS A 97 10.72 1.52 -4.99
CA LYS A 97 10.75 1.88 -6.40
C LYS A 97 10.29 3.32 -6.56
N GLU A 98 10.94 4.05 -7.46
CA GLU A 98 10.56 5.44 -7.77
C GLU A 98 9.14 5.46 -8.34
N GLY A 99 8.21 6.06 -7.59
CA GLY A 99 6.79 6.15 -7.96
C GLY A 99 5.84 5.28 -7.13
N GLU A 100 6.33 4.43 -6.22
CA GLU A 100 5.45 3.73 -5.27
C GLU A 100 4.92 4.70 -4.21
N MET A 101 3.59 4.84 -4.13
CA MET A 101 2.93 5.56 -3.04
C MET A 101 3.37 4.99 -1.69
N SER A 102 3.69 5.87 -0.76
CA SER A 102 3.97 5.48 0.62
C SER A 102 2.72 4.98 1.31
N SER A 103 2.95 4.10 2.28
CA SER A 103 1.93 3.57 3.20
C SER A 103 1.30 4.63 4.11
N TRP A 104 1.76 5.88 4.04
CA TRP A 104 1.17 7.02 4.74
C TRP A 104 0.97 8.16 3.74
N SER A 105 -0.20 8.79 3.75
CA SER A 105 -0.51 9.90 2.84
C SER A 105 0.45 11.09 3.01
N VAL A 106 0.98 11.32 4.22
CA VAL A 106 1.92 12.42 4.51
C VAL A 106 3.20 12.39 3.68
N PHE A 107 3.63 11.22 3.20
CA PHE A 107 4.82 11.10 2.36
C PHE A 107 4.50 11.01 0.86
N ASN A 108 3.21 11.03 0.48
CA ASN A 108 2.78 11.11 -0.92
C ASN A 108 2.75 12.57 -1.38
N LYS A 109 3.09 12.80 -2.67
CA LYS A 109 2.89 14.11 -3.28
C LYS A 109 1.40 14.46 -3.23
N GLY A 110 1.07 15.62 -2.67
CA GLY A 110 -0.31 16.10 -2.58
C GLY A 110 -1.15 15.49 -1.45
N PHE A 111 -0.53 14.82 -0.47
CA PHE A 111 -1.26 14.15 0.63
C PHE A 111 -2.30 13.14 0.14
N GLU A 112 -2.06 12.54 -1.03
CA GLU A 112 -2.98 11.59 -1.63
C GLU A 112 -3.18 10.39 -0.71
N ALA A 113 -4.45 10.15 -0.37
CA ALA A 113 -4.87 9.03 0.42
C ALA A 113 -4.65 7.74 -0.38
N ILE A 114 -4.26 6.67 0.32
CA ILE A 114 -3.97 5.40 -0.33
C ILE A 114 -5.28 4.79 -0.82
N GLU A 115 -5.25 4.11 -1.95
CA GLU A 115 -6.40 3.37 -2.45
C GLU A 115 -6.88 2.36 -1.39
N GLY A 116 -8.15 2.47 -0.99
CA GLY A 116 -8.73 1.68 0.10
C GLY A 116 -8.58 2.28 1.51
N SER A 117 -7.98 3.46 1.66
CA SER A 117 -8.06 4.22 2.92
C SER A 117 -9.46 4.81 3.10
N THR A 118 -9.90 4.90 4.36
CA THR A 118 -11.23 5.40 4.70
C THR A 118 -11.30 6.90 4.41
N ASP A 119 -12.13 7.28 3.43
CA ASP A 119 -12.45 8.68 3.16
C ASP A 119 -13.33 9.25 4.27
N MET A 120 -12.75 10.14 5.08
CA MET A 120 -13.43 10.74 6.23
C MET A 120 -14.55 11.69 5.83
N GLU A 121 -14.46 12.35 4.67
CA GLU A 121 -15.54 13.23 4.20
C GLU A 121 -16.79 12.42 3.83
N ALA A 122 -16.58 11.27 3.22
CA ALA A 122 -17.66 10.35 2.89
C ALA A 122 -18.26 9.71 4.16
N VAL A 123 -17.43 9.34 5.14
CA VAL A 123 -17.89 8.88 6.46
C VAL A 123 -18.73 9.95 7.14
N GLU A 124 -18.25 11.20 7.22
CA GLU A 124 -18.99 12.30 7.85
C GLU A 124 -20.33 12.56 7.15
N ARG A 125 -20.34 12.52 5.81
CA ARG A 125 -21.56 12.64 5.01
C ARG A 125 -22.55 11.53 5.35
N GLU A 126 -22.10 10.28 5.49
CA GLU A 126 -22.96 9.17 5.85
C GLU A 126 -23.52 9.32 7.27
N ILE A 127 -22.68 9.69 8.23
CA ILE A 127 -23.10 9.91 9.62
C ILE A 127 -24.15 11.04 9.68
N ARG A 128 -23.92 12.16 8.98
CA ARG A 128 -24.86 13.27 8.88
C ARG A 128 -26.16 12.88 8.17
N SER A 129 -26.08 12.11 7.09
CA SER A 129 -27.26 11.64 6.34
C SER A 129 -28.13 10.67 7.15
N ARG A 130 -27.52 9.92 8.08
CA ARG A 130 -28.19 8.96 8.97
C ARG A 130 -28.66 9.60 10.28
N GLY A 131 -28.40 10.89 10.50
CA GLY A 131 -28.84 11.64 11.68
C GLY A 131 -28.19 11.19 12.99
N LEU A 132 -26.96 10.66 12.92
CA LEU A 132 -26.21 10.20 14.10
C LEU A 132 -25.40 11.33 14.77
N ILE A 133 -25.45 12.54 14.20
CA ILE A 133 -24.99 13.84 14.70
C ILE A 133 -25.82 14.94 14.05
#